data_AF-O83899-F1
#
_entry.id   AF-O83899-F1
#
_cell.length_a   1.000
_cell.length_b   1.000
_cell.length_c   1.000
_cell.angle_alpha   90.00
_cell.angle_beta   90.00
_cell.angle_gamma   90.00
#
_symmetry.space_group_name_H-M   'P 1'
#
loop_
_entity.id
_entity.type
_entity.pdbx_description
1 polymer ?
#
loop_
_entity_poly.entity_id
_entity_poly.type
_entity_poly.pdbx_seq_one_letter_code
_entity_poly.pdbx_strand_id
1 'polypeptide(L)'
;MSFEDAVATGSTKVGTDATGKMTHSYRSDVNEFFPDAQDLDTVLRTAVGALSPVVKIERGFAIVRTDAEPSAPDFSDAATRERVFAHMARVERGTIERFLEEEAHTFSTRAKQGGFTAAAQSLNLDVHTSRSFPINFGNVDVLPALPRQSDPPLARIAYDEKFFSTAFALLPGQVSDPLILDSSVVLLQLHEEKSVDESVLATTGDSYAHHVRTWYPGYPLALLNTAKMPWAQESVVDTILAHPSFKDTFDNIFRR
;
A
#
# COMPACT_ATOMS: atom_id res chain seq x y z
N MET A 1 -2.10 50.33 -23.14
CA MET A 1 -2.91 49.35 -22.40
C MET A 1 -1.97 48.69 -21.40
N SER A 2 -2.26 48.76 -20.11
CA SER A 2 -1.50 48.05 -19.08
C SER A 2 -1.80 46.54 -19.13
N PHE A 3 -1.00 45.73 -18.42
CA PHE A 3 -1.29 44.29 -18.28
C PHE A 3 -2.63 44.09 -17.56
N GLU A 4 -2.88 44.90 -16.54
CA GLU A 4 -4.11 44.91 -15.73
C GLU A 4 -5.33 45.25 -16.61
N ASP A 5 -5.22 46.24 -17.50
CA ASP A 5 -6.28 46.56 -18.47
C ASP A 5 -6.55 45.37 -19.40
N ALA A 6 -5.50 44.68 -19.85
CA ALA A 6 -5.61 43.51 -20.72
C ALA A 6 -6.32 42.34 -20.01
N VAL A 7 -5.99 42.09 -18.75
CA VAL A 7 -6.63 41.06 -17.94
C VAL A 7 -8.12 41.39 -17.71
N ALA A 8 -8.42 42.65 -17.41
CA ALA A 8 -9.79 43.08 -17.13
C ALA A 8 -10.69 42.95 -18.36
N THR A 9 -10.18 43.34 -19.54
CA THR A 9 -11.02 43.51 -20.75
C THR A 9 -10.89 42.40 -21.79
N GLY A 10 -9.72 41.73 -21.87
CA GLY A 10 -9.39 40.82 -22.97
C GLY A 10 -9.05 39.39 -22.56
N SER A 11 -8.79 39.12 -21.27
CA SER A 11 -8.44 37.77 -20.81
C SER A 11 -9.67 36.89 -20.56
N THR A 12 -9.62 35.64 -21.04
CA THR A 12 -10.57 34.57 -20.72
C THR A 12 -10.42 34.03 -19.29
N LYS A 13 -9.34 34.42 -18.59
CA LYS A 13 -9.02 34.06 -17.20
C LYS A 13 -8.91 32.56 -16.92
N VAL A 14 -8.67 31.76 -17.97
CA VAL A 14 -8.46 30.32 -17.83
C VAL A 14 -7.16 30.08 -17.08
N GLY A 15 -7.22 29.34 -15.96
CA GLY A 15 -6.06 29.04 -15.12
C GLY A 15 -5.61 30.20 -14.21
N THR A 16 -6.38 31.28 -14.12
CA THR A 16 -6.05 32.47 -13.33
C THR A 16 -7.22 32.91 -12.44
N ASP A 17 -6.93 33.68 -11.40
CA ASP A 17 -7.93 34.36 -10.59
C ASP A 17 -8.48 35.64 -11.27
N ALA A 18 -9.32 36.39 -10.56
CA ALA A 18 -9.92 37.63 -11.07
C ALA A 18 -8.89 38.72 -11.42
N THR A 19 -7.68 38.65 -10.86
CA THR A 19 -6.58 39.58 -11.13
C THR A 19 -5.64 39.10 -12.23
N GLY A 20 -5.89 37.92 -12.80
CA GLY A 20 -5.03 37.30 -13.81
C GLY A 20 -3.81 36.58 -13.22
N LYS A 21 -3.73 36.44 -11.89
CA LYS A 21 -2.69 35.66 -11.25
C LYS A 21 -2.99 34.17 -11.41
N MET A 22 -1.99 33.37 -11.78
CA MET A 22 -2.15 31.93 -11.90
C MET A 22 -2.66 31.31 -10.60
N THR A 23 -3.67 30.44 -10.68
CA THR A 23 -4.19 29.72 -9.51
C THR A 23 -3.25 28.61 -9.03
N HIS A 24 -2.28 28.25 -9.87
CA HIS A 24 -1.23 27.28 -9.57
C HIS A 24 0.15 27.90 -9.74
N SER A 25 1.04 27.69 -8.77
CA SER A 25 2.40 28.23 -8.77
C SER A 25 3.49 27.15 -8.84
N TYR A 26 3.12 25.88 -8.68
CA TYR A 26 4.08 24.78 -8.73
C TYR A 26 4.30 24.33 -10.16
N ARG A 27 5.55 24.04 -10.53
CA ARG A 27 5.90 23.62 -11.88
C ARG A 27 5.11 22.41 -12.37
N SER A 28 4.82 21.44 -11.50
CA SER A 28 3.99 20.27 -11.81
C SER A 28 2.61 20.65 -12.34
N ASP A 29 1.99 21.64 -11.72
CA ASP A 29 0.63 22.08 -12.01
C ASP A 29 0.65 23.06 -13.20
N VAL A 30 1.68 23.91 -13.27
CA VAL A 30 1.87 24.83 -14.39
C VAL A 30 2.07 24.07 -15.70
N ASN A 31 2.83 22.96 -15.68
CA ASN A 31 3.03 22.09 -16.84
C ASN A 31 1.70 21.66 -17.49
N GLU A 32 0.63 21.45 -16.71
CA GLU A 32 -0.66 21.00 -17.24
C GLU A 32 -1.30 22.05 -18.18
N PHE A 33 -0.98 23.34 -18.00
CA PHE A 33 -1.46 24.40 -18.89
C PHE A 33 -0.68 24.51 -20.20
N PHE A 34 0.54 23.97 -20.27
CA PHE A 34 1.44 24.13 -21.41
C PHE A 34 1.68 22.78 -22.11
N PRO A 35 0.98 22.50 -23.22
CA PRO A 35 1.16 21.25 -23.96
C PRO A 35 2.53 21.13 -24.64
N ASP A 36 3.21 22.25 -24.87
CA ASP A 36 4.58 22.29 -25.39
C ASP A 36 5.56 22.75 -24.30
N ALA A 37 6.60 21.95 -24.08
CA ALA A 37 7.65 22.26 -23.10
C ALA A 37 8.46 23.51 -23.48
N GLN A 38 8.59 23.86 -24.76
CA GLN A 38 9.31 25.05 -25.21
C GLN A 38 8.57 26.34 -24.85
N ASP A 39 7.25 26.33 -24.92
CA ASP A 39 6.41 27.47 -24.53
C ASP A 39 6.55 27.76 -23.04
N LEU A 40 6.53 26.71 -22.21
CA LEU A 40 6.76 26.88 -20.78
C LEU A 40 8.18 27.37 -20.47
N ASP A 41 9.21 26.81 -21.10
CA ASP A 41 10.60 27.26 -20.92
C ASP A 41 10.76 28.74 -21.31
N THR A 42 10.04 29.20 -22.33
CA THR A 42 9.99 30.61 -22.73
C THR A 42 9.40 31.49 -21.63
N VAL A 43 8.29 31.06 -21.01
CA VAL A 43 7.70 31.77 -19.85
C VAL A 43 8.67 31.80 -18.67
N LEU A 44 9.29 30.66 -18.33
CA LEU A 44 10.20 30.55 -17.18
C LEU A 44 11.49 31.38 -17.32
N ARG A 45 11.91 31.69 -18.56
CA ARG A 45 13.08 32.55 -18.84
C ARG A 45 12.73 34.03 -18.99
N THR A 46 11.45 34.38 -18.96
CA THR A 46 11.01 35.77 -19.06
C THR A 46 11.41 36.52 -17.79
N ALA A 47 12.11 37.64 -17.94
CA ALA A 47 12.60 38.44 -16.81
C ALA A 47 11.46 38.95 -15.93
N VAL A 48 11.72 39.15 -14.64
CA VAL A 48 10.73 39.69 -13.71
C VAL A 48 10.22 41.05 -14.19
N GLY A 49 8.90 41.21 -14.21
CA GLY A 49 8.20 42.39 -14.73
C GLY A 49 8.02 42.42 -16.25
N ALA A 50 8.67 41.54 -17.00
CA ALA A 50 8.51 41.44 -18.45
C ALA A 50 7.33 40.56 -18.86
N LEU A 51 6.83 40.79 -20.08
CA LEU A 51 5.82 39.97 -20.73
C LEU A 51 6.50 38.92 -21.61
N SER A 52 5.99 37.70 -21.57
CA SER A 52 6.38 36.64 -22.50
C SER A 52 5.93 37.00 -23.92
N PRO A 53 6.53 36.39 -24.97
CA PRO A 53 5.86 36.28 -26.26
C PRO A 53 4.54 35.50 -26.11
N VAL A 54 3.75 35.48 -27.19
CA VAL A 54 2.53 34.67 -27.26
C VAL A 54 2.93 33.19 -27.21
N VAL A 55 2.46 32.48 -26.18
CA VAL A 55 2.74 31.06 -25.94
C VAL A 55 1.46 30.24 -26.05
N LYS A 56 1.56 28.99 -26.49
CA LYS A 56 0.40 28.11 -26.57
C LYS A 56 0.09 27.52 -25.18
N ILE A 57 -1.18 27.54 -24.83
CA ILE A 57 -1.71 26.84 -23.67
C ILE A 57 -2.71 25.78 -24.13
N GLU A 58 -3.10 24.87 -23.24
CA GLU A 58 -4.08 23.80 -23.53
C GLU A 58 -5.33 24.35 -24.24
N ARG A 59 -5.79 25.52 -23.80
CA ARG A 59 -6.99 26.21 -24.31
C ARG A 59 -6.68 27.53 -25.00
N GLY A 60 -5.77 27.51 -25.98
CA GLY A 60 -5.51 28.64 -26.87
C GLY A 60 -4.12 29.24 -26.68
N PHE A 61 -4.05 30.54 -26.45
CA PHE A 61 -2.79 31.27 -26.35
C PHE A 61 -2.80 32.19 -25.12
N ALA A 62 -1.63 32.40 -24.54
CA ALA A 62 -1.43 33.28 -23.41
C ALA A 62 -0.26 34.24 -23.63
N ILE A 63 -0.30 35.36 -22.92
CA ILE A 63 0.83 36.26 -22.68
C ILE A 63 0.96 36.31 -21.16
N VAL A 64 2.12 35.93 -20.63
CA VAL A 64 2.34 35.80 -19.19
C VAL A 64 3.28 36.90 -18.74
N ARG A 65 2.98 37.53 -17.60
CA ARG A 65 3.92 38.39 -16.90
C ARG A 65 4.62 37.59 -15.80
N THR A 66 5.94 37.65 -15.75
CA THR A 66 6.71 37.05 -14.65
C THR A 66 6.71 37.99 -13.45
N ASP A 67 5.97 37.68 -12.39
CA ASP A 67 5.91 38.53 -11.19
C ASP A 67 7.08 38.29 -10.22
N ALA A 68 7.74 37.12 -10.30
CA ALA A 68 8.88 36.75 -9.46
C ALA A 68 9.74 35.67 -10.13
N GLU A 69 11.02 35.55 -9.72
CA GLU A 69 11.89 34.47 -10.18
C GLU A 69 11.41 33.11 -9.63
N PRO A 70 11.55 32.02 -10.39
CA PRO A 70 11.32 30.67 -9.88
C PRO A 70 12.23 30.39 -8.68
N SER A 71 11.64 29.95 -7.57
CA SER A 71 12.39 29.51 -6.38
C SER A 71 12.36 27.99 -6.28
N ALA A 72 13.42 27.41 -5.72
CA ALA A 72 13.43 26.01 -5.36
C ALA A 72 12.40 25.75 -4.26
N PRO A 73 11.73 24.58 -4.26
CA PRO A 73 10.81 24.23 -3.19
C PRO A 73 11.55 24.16 -1.85
N ASP A 74 10.92 24.70 -0.81
CA ASP A 74 11.43 24.61 0.55
C ASP A 74 11.03 23.27 1.18
N PHE A 75 11.95 22.31 1.17
CA PHE A 75 11.73 21.00 1.78
C PHE A 75 11.81 21.01 3.31
N SER A 76 12.09 22.14 3.96
CA SER A 76 11.91 22.27 5.41
C SER A 76 10.43 22.43 5.79
N ASP A 77 9.58 22.90 4.87
CA ASP A 77 8.13 22.95 5.03
C ASP A 77 7.47 21.57 4.85
N ALA A 78 6.60 21.22 5.80
CA ALA A 78 5.87 19.96 5.79
C ALA A 78 4.85 19.88 4.65
N ALA A 79 4.15 20.99 4.36
CA ALA A 79 3.13 21.00 3.30
C ALA A 79 3.76 20.81 1.92
N THR A 80 4.94 21.38 1.70
CA THR A 80 5.75 21.16 0.49
C THR A 80 6.15 19.70 0.34
N ARG A 81 6.69 19.07 1.40
CA ARG A 81 7.06 17.64 1.37
C ARG A 81 5.86 16.74 1.08
N GLU A 82 4.73 16.98 1.74
CA GLU A 82 3.50 16.20 1.54
C GLU A 82 2.98 16.31 0.11
N ARG A 83 2.96 17.51 -0.47
CA ARG A 83 2.55 17.73 -1.86
C ARG A 83 3.46 17.01 -2.84
N VAL A 84 4.77 17.10 -2.67
CA VAL A 84 5.75 16.41 -3.53
C VAL A 84 5.57 14.91 -3.42
N PHE A 85 5.45 14.37 -2.19
CA PHE A 85 5.20 12.95 -1.99
C PHE A 85 3.89 12.49 -2.64
N ALA A 86 2.80 13.25 -2.51
CA ALA A 86 1.53 12.94 -3.17
C ALA A 86 1.64 12.94 -4.70
N HIS A 87 2.43 13.85 -5.27
CA HIS A 87 2.73 13.85 -6.70
C HIS A 87 3.52 12.59 -7.11
N MET A 88 4.59 12.26 -6.36
CA MET A 88 5.39 11.05 -6.60
C MET A 88 4.55 9.78 -6.47
N ALA A 89 3.68 9.67 -5.47
CA ALA A 89 2.79 8.52 -5.29
C ALA A 89 1.84 8.32 -6.47
N ARG A 90 1.44 9.41 -7.14
CA ARG A 90 0.54 9.38 -8.30
C ARG A 90 1.26 9.10 -9.61
N VAL A 91 2.39 9.76 -9.84
CA VAL A 91 3.05 9.81 -11.17
C VAL A 91 4.29 8.93 -11.22
N GLU A 92 4.99 8.79 -10.09
CA GLU A 92 6.29 8.13 -9.99
C GLU A 92 6.25 6.93 -9.02
N ARG A 93 5.13 6.22 -8.97
CA ARG A 93 4.91 5.10 -8.04
C ARG A 93 6.05 4.07 -8.07
N GLY A 94 6.56 3.75 -9.26
CA GLY A 94 7.68 2.81 -9.41
C GLY A 94 9.00 3.28 -8.80
N THR A 95 9.19 4.58 -8.59
CA THR A 95 10.35 5.11 -7.86
C THR A 95 10.21 4.84 -6.36
N ILE A 96 9.02 5.04 -5.80
CA ILE A 96 8.72 4.73 -4.39
C ILE A 96 8.85 3.23 -4.14
N GLU A 97 8.28 2.39 -5.02
CA GLU A 97 8.35 0.93 -4.89
C GLU A 97 9.80 0.44 -4.88
N ARG A 98 10.62 0.91 -5.83
CA ARG A 98 12.05 0.55 -5.87
C ARG A 98 12.80 0.99 -4.62
N PHE A 99 12.53 2.20 -4.13
CA PHE A 99 13.13 2.68 -2.89
C PHE A 99 12.76 1.78 -1.71
N LEU A 100 11.48 1.41 -1.57
CA LEU A 100 11.03 0.52 -0.50
C LEU A 100 11.63 -0.90 -0.63
N GLU A 101 11.78 -1.42 -1.85
CA GLU A 101 12.46 -2.70 -2.09
C GLU A 101 13.94 -2.66 -1.70
N GLU A 102 14.66 -1.58 -2.02
CA GLU A 102 16.07 -1.38 -1.66
C GLU A 102 16.25 -1.26 -0.14
N GLU A 103 15.39 -0.50 0.53
CA GLU A 103 15.36 -0.39 1.99
C GLU A 103 15.07 -1.74 2.65
N ALA A 104 14.12 -2.51 2.10
CA ALA A 104 13.77 -3.83 2.60
C ALA A 104 14.89 -4.86 2.43
N HIS A 105 15.62 -4.82 1.30
CA HIS A 105 16.82 -5.64 1.11
C HIS A 105 17.92 -5.27 2.10
N THR A 106 18.14 -3.97 2.30
CA THR A 106 19.12 -3.46 3.27
C THR A 106 18.79 -3.93 4.68
N PHE A 107 17.52 -3.86 5.08
CA PHE A 107 17.06 -4.41 6.36
C PHE A 107 17.35 -5.91 6.45
N SER A 108 16.95 -6.70 5.45
CA SER A 108 17.15 -8.16 5.45
C SER A 108 18.62 -8.54 5.63
N THR A 109 19.53 -7.86 4.92
CA THR A 109 20.98 -8.08 5.06
C THR A 109 21.47 -7.77 6.48
N ARG A 110 21.07 -6.62 7.05
CA ARG A 110 21.49 -6.25 8.42
C ARG A 110 20.89 -7.18 9.46
N ALA A 111 19.64 -7.57 9.30
CA ALA A 111 18.95 -8.44 10.24
C ALA A 111 19.58 -9.84 10.25
N LYS A 112 20.01 -10.36 9.09
CA LYS A 112 20.78 -11.61 8.98
C LYS A 112 22.15 -11.55 9.65
N GLN A 113 22.75 -10.36 9.79
CA GLN A 113 24.08 -10.18 10.39
C GLN A 113 24.03 -9.87 11.89
N GLY A 114 23.07 -9.05 12.34
CA GLY A 114 23.03 -8.50 13.70
C GLY A 114 21.73 -8.74 14.47
N GLY A 115 20.75 -9.43 13.87
CA GLY A 115 19.43 -9.63 14.44
C GLY A 115 18.42 -8.54 14.03
N PHE A 116 17.13 -8.88 14.10
CA PHE A 116 16.02 -8.06 13.60
C PHE A 116 15.91 -6.71 14.31
N THR A 117 15.91 -6.70 15.65
CA THR A 117 15.79 -5.47 16.45
C THR A 117 16.96 -4.52 16.23
N ALA A 118 18.19 -5.04 16.13
CA ALA A 118 19.37 -4.22 15.89
C ALA A 118 19.35 -3.60 14.49
N ALA A 119 18.88 -4.36 13.48
CA ALA A 119 18.69 -3.85 12.13
C ALA A 119 17.65 -2.71 12.10
N ALA A 120 16.50 -2.89 12.75
CA ALA A 120 15.47 -1.86 12.86
C ALA A 120 15.99 -0.57 13.51
N GLN A 121 16.70 -0.69 14.64
CA GLN A 121 17.32 0.46 15.30
C GLN A 121 18.33 1.16 14.41
N SER A 122 19.17 0.41 13.69
CA SER A 122 20.19 0.98 12.80
C SER A 122 19.63 1.71 11.58
N LEU A 123 18.35 1.47 11.27
CA LEU A 123 17.62 2.05 10.14
C LEU A 123 16.50 3.01 10.60
N ASN A 124 16.42 3.31 11.91
CA ASN A 124 15.35 4.11 12.51
C ASN A 124 13.93 3.62 12.14
N LEU A 125 13.73 2.30 12.16
CA LEU A 125 12.44 1.67 11.89
C LEU A 125 11.79 1.18 13.17
N ASP A 126 10.46 1.23 13.20
CA ASP A 126 9.65 0.71 14.29
C ASP A 126 9.50 -0.82 14.18
N VAL A 127 9.70 -1.51 15.31
CA VAL A 127 9.43 -2.94 15.43
C VAL A 127 8.03 -3.12 16.00
N HIS A 128 7.16 -3.74 15.23
CA HIS A 128 5.80 -4.09 15.65
C HIS A 128 5.72 -5.57 16.00
N THR A 129 5.29 -5.88 17.23
CA THR A 129 4.96 -7.24 17.65
C THR A 129 3.47 -7.45 17.48
N SER A 130 3.08 -8.33 16.55
CA SER A 130 1.67 -8.68 16.37
C SER A 130 1.13 -9.46 17.56
N ARG A 131 -0.19 -9.49 17.71
CA ARG A 131 -0.81 -10.52 18.55
C ARG A 131 -0.53 -11.91 17.96
N SER A 132 -0.64 -12.96 18.78
CA SER A 132 -0.64 -14.33 18.27
C SER A 132 -1.95 -14.59 17.50
N PHE A 133 -1.86 -15.20 16.33
CA PHE A 133 -3.02 -15.57 15.51
C PHE A 133 -2.77 -16.89 14.79
N PRO A 134 -3.83 -17.67 14.50
CA PRO A 134 -3.72 -18.89 13.71
C PRO A 134 -3.70 -18.60 12.21
N ILE A 135 -3.44 -19.62 11.40
CA ILE A 135 -3.73 -19.56 9.96
C ILE A 135 -5.26 -19.45 9.80
N ASN A 136 -5.73 -18.33 9.25
CA ASN A 136 -7.15 -18.10 8.95
C ASN A 136 -7.30 -17.41 7.58
N PHE A 137 -6.82 -18.09 6.53
CA PHE A 137 -6.97 -17.63 5.16
C PHE A 137 -8.45 -17.55 4.77
N GLY A 138 -8.85 -16.43 4.19
CA GLY A 138 -10.23 -16.06 3.93
C GLY A 138 -10.99 -15.51 5.14
N ASN A 139 -10.36 -15.42 6.32
CA ASN A 139 -10.98 -14.98 7.57
C ASN A 139 -12.31 -15.70 7.85
N VAL A 140 -12.24 -17.03 7.88
CA VAL A 140 -13.37 -17.92 8.16
C VAL A 140 -13.82 -17.75 9.62
N ASP A 141 -15.13 -17.62 9.83
CA ASP A 141 -15.74 -17.27 11.13
C ASP A 141 -15.55 -18.34 12.22
N VAL A 142 -15.30 -19.59 11.85
CA VAL A 142 -15.07 -20.71 12.79
C VAL A 142 -13.68 -20.64 13.45
N LEU A 143 -12.72 -19.96 12.81
CA LEU A 143 -11.36 -19.82 13.31
C LEU A 143 -11.19 -18.49 14.05
N PRO A 144 -10.28 -18.40 15.04
CA PRO A 144 -9.96 -17.13 15.67
C PRO A 144 -9.62 -16.04 14.63
N ALA A 145 -10.14 -14.83 14.87
CA ALA A 145 -10.01 -13.72 13.94
C ALA A 145 -8.56 -13.22 13.83
N LEU A 146 -8.18 -12.81 12.62
CA LEU A 146 -6.89 -12.15 12.37
C LEU A 146 -6.84 -10.78 13.08
N PRO A 147 -5.65 -10.31 13.51
CA PRO A 147 -5.51 -9.13 14.35
C PRO A 147 -5.61 -7.80 13.56
N ARG A 148 -6.55 -7.70 12.64
CA ARG A 148 -6.69 -6.60 11.66
C ARG A 148 -6.87 -5.22 12.29
N GLN A 149 -7.48 -5.15 13.48
CA GLN A 149 -7.75 -3.89 14.17
C GLN A 149 -6.62 -3.49 15.13
N SER A 150 -5.95 -4.46 15.75
CA SER A 150 -4.85 -4.18 16.67
C SER A 150 -3.53 -3.96 15.95
N ASP A 151 -3.38 -4.55 14.76
CA ASP A 151 -2.16 -4.52 13.97
C ASP A 151 -2.48 -3.94 12.57
N PRO A 152 -2.50 -2.61 12.40
CA PRO A 152 -2.85 -1.95 11.13
C PRO A 152 -2.06 -2.46 9.90
N PRO A 153 -0.75 -2.76 9.98
CA PRO A 153 -0.01 -3.35 8.85
C PRO A 153 -0.58 -4.69 8.38
N LEU A 154 -1.30 -5.41 9.25
CA LEU A 154 -1.90 -6.71 8.98
C LEU A 154 -3.39 -6.63 8.62
N ALA A 155 -3.94 -5.42 8.40
CA ALA A 155 -5.38 -5.26 8.20
C ALA A 155 -5.93 -6.01 6.96
N ARG A 156 -5.09 -6.26 5.96
CA ARG A 156 -5.49 -6.80 4.64
C ARG A 156 -4.92 -8.18 4.31
N ILE A 157 -4.33 -8.89 5.28
CA ILE A 157 -3.67 -10.19 5.04
C ILE A 157 -4.65 -11.35 4.81
N ALA A 158 -5.96 -11.16 5.01
CA ALA A 158 -6.93 -12.25 5.05
C ALA A 158 -6.90 -13.16 3.82
N TYR A 159 -6.57 -12.61 2.64
CA TYR A 159 -6.48 -13.35 1.38
C TYR A 159 -5.06 -13.37 0.80
N ASP A 160 -4.04 -13.07 1.62
CA ASP A 160 -2.66 -13.02 1.16
C ASP A 160 -1.95 -14.35 1.41
N GLU A 161 -1.96 -15.20 0.38
CA GLU A 161 -1.34 -16.52 0.42
C GLU A 161 0.18 -16.45 0.63
N LYS A 162 0.84 -15.46 0.02
CA LYS A 162 2.29 -15.27 0.16
C LYS A 162 2.63 -14.90 1.60
N PHE A 163 1.82 -14.07 2.23
CA PHE A 163 1.95 -13.75 3.64
C PHE A 163 1.83 -15.01 4.51
N PHE A 164 0.76 -15.80 4.39
CA PHE A 164 0.56 -16.96 5.26
C PHE A 164 1.64 -18.03 5.05
N SER A 165 1.95 -18.36 3.80
CA SER A 165 3.00 -19.34 3.48
C SER A 165 4.37 -18.89 3.98
N THR A 166 4.70 -17.60 3.90
CA THR A 166 5.95 -17.08 4.43
C THR A 166 5.95 -17.05 5.95
N ALA A 167 4.95 -16.44 6.58
CA ALA A 167 4.90 -16.21 8.02
C ALA A 167 4.91 -17.52 8.83
N PHE A 168 4.15 -18.53 8.38
CA PHE A 168 4.04 -19.82 9.07
C PHE A 168 5.12 -20.83 8.67
N ALA A 169 5.97 -20.51 7.70
CA ALA A 169 7.17 -21.29 7.39
C ALA A 169 8.44 -20.76 8.07
N LEU A 170 8.37 -19.61 8.77
CA LEU A 170 9.52 -19.03 9.44
C LEU A 170 9.98 -19.89 10.61
N LEU A 171 11.28 -20.20 10.62
CA LEU A 171 11.95 -20.80 11.76
C LEU A 171 12.30 -19.75 12.82
N PRO A 172 12.51 -20.15 14.09
CA PRO A 172 12.97 -19.24 15.14
C PRO A 172 14.23 -18.47 14.72
N GLY A 173 14.19 -17.15 14.84
CA GLY A 173 15.29 -16.25 14.45
C GLY A 173 15.41 -15.99 12.94
N GLN A 174 14.68 -16.72 12.09
CA GLN A 174 14.65 -16.45 10.65
C GLN A 174 13.94 -15.14 10.36
N VAL A 175 14.49 -14.38 9.40
CA VAL A 175 13.88 -13.16 8.86
C VAL A 175 13.36 -13.48 7.48
N SER A 176 12.11 -13.10 7.20
CA SER A 176 11.51 -13.31 5.89
C SER A 176 12.19 -12.46 4.81
N ASP A 177 11.97 -12.84 3.56
CA ASP A 177 12.14 -11.91 2.46
C ASP A 177 11.05 -10.82 2.53
N PRO A 178 11.26 -9.65 1.88
CA PRO A 178 10.28 -8.59 1.85
C PRO A 178 8.93 -9.04 1.30
N LEU A 179 7.85 -8.69 2.01
CA LEU A 179 6.48 -8.91 1.58
C LEU A 179 5.80 -7.56 1.33
N ILE A 180 5.21 -7.41 0.15
CA ILE A 180 4.42 -6.24 -0.20
C ILE A 180 2.99 -6.50 0.28
N LEU A 181 2.54 -5.74 1.27
CA LEU A 181 1.18 -5.74 1.80
C LEU A 181 0.50 -4.42 1.46
N ASP A 182 -0.26 -4.44 0.36
CA ASP A 182 -1.01 -3.29 -0.17
C ASP A 182 -0.12 -2.06 -0.43
N SER A 183 -0.02 -1.14 0.54
CA SER A 183 0.77 0.10 0.48
C SER A 183 2.03 0.07 1.36
N SER A 184 2.36 -1.09 1.92
CA SER A 184 3.50 -1.25 2.84
C SER A 184 4.40 -2.42 2.42
N VAL A 185 5.67 -2.34 2.79
CA VAL A 185 6.61 -3.46 2.70
C VAL A 185 6.92 -3.90 4.12
N VAL A 186 6.72 -5.18 4.42
CA VAL A 186 6.98 -5.74 5.74
C VAL A 186 8.02 -6.85 5.66
N LEU A 187 8.78 -6.99 6.73
CA LEU A 187 9.65 -8.14 6.97
C LEU A 187 9.23 -8.76 8.30
N LEU A 188 9.23 -10.08 8.34
CA LEU A 188 8.70 -10.85 9.45
C LEU A 188 9.82 -11.61 10.14
N GLN A 189 9.73 -11.73 11.45
CA GLN A 189 10.52 -12.69 12.23
C GLN A 189 9.59 -13.38 13.21
N LEU A 190 9.73 -14.70 13.33
CA LEU A 190 8.99 -15.47 14.32
C LEU A 190 9.42 -15.03 15.73
N HIS A 191 8.48 -14.45 16.48
CA HIS A 191 8.68 -14.06 17.86
C HIS A 191 8.48 -15.25 18.81
N GLU A 192 7.31 -15.89 18.75
CA GLU A 192 6.97 -17.04 19.58
C GLU A 192 5.88 -17.90 18.92
N GLU A 193 5.91 -19.20 19.18
CA GLU A 193 4.79 -20.11 18.91
C GLU A 193 4.00 -20.32 20.20
N LYS A 194 2.67 -20.18 20.13
CA LYS A 194 1.78 -20.39 21.27
C LYS A 194 0.85 -21.56 21.03
N SER A 195 0.80 -22.46 22.01
CA SER A 195 -0.29 -23.43 22.11
C SER A 195 -1.59 -22.71 22.43
N VAL A 196 -2.65 -23.08 21.72
CA VAL A 196 -3.99 -22.56 21.96
C VAL A 196 -4.60 -23.26 23.17
N ASP A 197 -5.32 -22.50 24.00
CA ASP A 197 -6.05 -23.06 25.15
C ASP A 197 -7.07 -24.11 24.71
N GLU A 198 -7.22 -25.16 25.51
CA GLU A 198 -8.09 -26.29 25.18
C GLU A 198 -9.57 -25.89 25.03
N SER A 199 -10.00 -24.83 25.73
CA SER A 199 -11.34 -24.26 25.58
C SER A 199 -11.59 -23.64 24.20
N VAL A 200 -10.57 -22.99 23.61
CA VAL A 200 -10.64 -22.40 22.28
C VAL A 200 -10.66 -23.53 21.23
N LEU A 201 -9.81 -24.56 21.41
CA LEU A 201 -9.83 -25.75 20.56
C LEU A 201 -11.21 -26.42 20.56
N ALA A 202 -11.82 -26.61 21.73
CA ALA A 202 -13.16 -27.17 21.85
C ALA A 202 -14.22 -26.29 21.16
N THR A 203 -14.18 -24.98 21.37
CA THR A 203 -15.13 -24.03 20.76
C THR A 203 -15.02 -24.00 19.23
N THR A 204 -13.80 -24.03 18.69
CA THR A 204 -13.56 -24.13 17.24
C THR A 204 -14.07 -25.48 16.71
N GLY A 205 -13.81 -26.58 17.43
CA GLY A 205 -14.31 -27.91 17.06
C GLY A 205 -15.85 -27.97 17.03
N ASP A 206 -16.52 -27.44 18.05
CA ASP A 206 -17.98 -27.38 18.13
C ASP A 206 -18.57 -26.50 17.03
N SER A 207 -17.98 -25.33 16.79
CA SER A 207 -18.38 -24.43 15.70
C SER A 207 -18.24 -25.10 14.34
N TYR A 208 -17.11 -25.77 14.09
CA TYR A 208 -16.90 -26.53 12.86
C TYR A 208 -17.94 -27.65 12.70
N ALA A 209 -18.15 -28.46 13.75
CA ALA A 209 -19.14 -29.53 13.72
C ALA A 209 -20.56 -29.01 13.48
N HIS A 210 -20.90 -27.85 14.06
CA HIS A 210 -22.17 -27.17 13.79
C HIS A 210 -22.28 -26.74 12.31
N HIS A 211 -21.27 -26.06 11.77
CA HIS A 211 -21.26 -25.65 10.36
C HIS A 211 -21.39 -26.84 9.41
N VAL A 212 -20.66 -27.93 9.65
CA VAL A 212 -20.77 -29.16 8.86
C VAL A 212 -22.20 -29.72 8.94
N ARG A 213 -22.79 -29.84 10.14
CA ARG A 213 -24.17 -30.34 10.30
C ARG A 213 -25.21 -29.49 9.60
N THR A 214 -25.05 -28.17 9.63
CA THR A 214 -25.97 -27.24 8.97
C THR A 214 -25.83 -27.29 7.45
N TRP A 215 -24.61 -27.48 6.95
CA TRP A 215 -24.35 -27.51 5.51
C TRP A 215 -24.60 -28.89 4.86
N TYR A 216 -24.43 -29.97 5.61
CA TYR A 216 -24.54 -31.35 5.14
C TYR A 216 -25.85 -31.68 4.39
N PRO A 217 -27.05 -31.25 4.84
CA PRO A 217 -28.28 -31.47 4.09
C PRO A 217 -28.28 -30.83 2.69
N GLY A 218 -27.55 -29.71 2.54
CA GLY A 218 -27.37 -29.03 1.27
C GLY A 218 -26.21 -29.57 0.42
N TYR A 219 -25.32 -30.39 0.98
CA TYR A 219 -24.13 -30.88 0.29
C TYR A 219 -24.43 -31.71 -0.97
N PRO A 220 -25.43 -32.62 -0.98
CA PRO A 220 -25.80 -33.33 -2.20
C PRO A 220 -26.25 -32.38 -3.32
N LEU A 221 -26.92 -31.28 -2.98
CA LEU A 221 -27.33 -30.25 -3.94
C LEU A 221 -26.13 -29.41 -4.41
N ALA A 222 -25.15 -29.15 -3.55
CA ALA A 222 -23.94 -28.42 -3.92
C ALA A 222 -23.02 -29.23 -4.85
N LEU A 223 -22.92 -30.56 -4.65
CA LEU A 223 -22.17 -31.47 -5.53
C LEU A 223 -22.74 -31.50 -6.95
N LEU A 224 -24.08 -31.40 -7.09
CA LEU A 224 -24.73 -31.25 -8.40
C LEU A 224 -24.35 -29.94 -9.11
N ASN A 225 -23.88 -28.92 -8.37
CA ASN A 225 -23.59 -27.60 -8.92
C ASN A 225 -22.11 -27.40 -9.33
N THR A 226 -21.27 -28.44 -9.32
CA THR A 226 -19.84 -28.37 -9.76
C THR A 226 -19.05 -27.18 -9.22
N ALA A 227 -19.33 -26.75 -7.98
CA ALA A 227 -18.55 -25.71 -7.33
C ALA A 227 -17.15 -26.27 -7.01
N LYS A 228 -16.21 -26.11 -7.95
CA LYS A 228 -14.78 -26.36 -7.72
C LYS A 228 -14.31 -25.38 -6.65
N MET A 229 -13.67 -25.89 -5.60
CA MET A 229 -12.96 -25.03 -4.65
C MET A 229 -12.00 -24.11 -5.44
N PRO A 230 -11.98 -22.79 -5.19
CA PRO A 230 -11.09 -21.89 -5.90
C PRO A 230 -9.65 -22.33 -5.65
N TRP A 231 -8.96 -22.68 -6.73
CA TRP A 231 -7.55 -22.95 -6.94
C TRP A 231 -6.54 -22.22 -6.01
N ALA A 232 -6.87 -21.05 -5.47
CA ALA A 232 -6.07 -20.37 -4.43
C ALA A 232 -6.07 -21.07 -3.05
N GLN A 233 -6.92 -22.07 -2.83
CA GLN A 233 -6.96 -22.81 -1.56
C GLN A 233 -5.89 -23.91 -1.49
N GLU A 234 -5.49 -24.52 -2.61
CA GLU A 234 -4.54 -25.66 -2.59
C GLU A 234 -3.20 -25.28 -1.96
N SER A 235 -2.64 -24.15 -2.38
CA SER A 235 -1.53 -23.43 -1.74
C SER A 235 -1.37 -23.54 -0.21
N VAL A 236 -2.30 -22.86 0.44
CA VAL A 236 -2.33 -22.73 1.90
C VAL A 236 -2.72 -24.05 2.54
N VAL A 237 -3.66 -24.79 1.94
CA VAL A 237 -4.08 -26.10 2.42
C VAL A 237 -2.90 -27.07 2.43
N ASP A 238 -2.11 -27.14 1.36
CA ASP A 238 -0.92 -27.98 1.28
C ASP A 238 0.12 -27.60 2.35
N THR A 239 0.31 -26.30 2.57
CA THR A 239 1.19 -25.80 3.64
C THR A 239 0.72 -26.25 5.03
N ILE A 240 -0.58 -26.20 5.29
CA ILE A 240 -1.18 -26.67 6.55
C ILE A 240 -1.02 -28.19 6.67
N LEU A 241 -1.40 -28.94 5.63
CA LEU A 241 -1.41 -30.41 5.64
C LEU A 241 0.00 -31.00 5.74
N ALA A 242 1.02 -30.29 5.22
CA ALA A 242 2.42 -30.69 5.32
C ALA A 242 3.09 -30.29 6.65
N HIS A 243 2.43 -29.48 7.48
CA HIS A 243 3.05 -28.97 8.71
C HIS A 243 3.26 -30.10 9.73
N PRO A 244 4.46 -30.26 10.35
CA PRO A 244 4.74 -31.38 11.26
C PRO A 244 3.81 -31.46 12.48
N SER A 245 3.29 -30.31 12.92
CA SER A 245 2.34 -30.21 14.03
C SER A 245 0.88 -30.45 13.62
N PHE A 246 0.59 -30.62 12.32
CA PHE A 246 -0.77 -30.90 11.85
C PHE A 246 -1.21 -32.28 12.33
N LYS A 247 -2.39 -32.34 12.95
CA LYS A 247 -3.05 -33.57 13.35
C LYS A 247 -4.35 -33.67 12.58
N ASP A 248 -4.44 -34.64 11.67
CA ASP A 248 -5.71 -34.95 11.02
C ASP A 248 -6.68 -35.53 12.05
N THR A 249 -7.73 -34.78 12.36
CA THR A 249 -8.83 -35.22 13.23
C THR A 249 -10.16 -35.33 12.48
N PHE A 250 -10.16 -35.22 11.14
CA PHE A 250 -11.39 -35.20 10.35
C PHE A 250 -12.17 -36.52 10.45
N ASP A 251 -11.48 -37.65 10.63
CA ASP A 251 -12.10 -38.96 10.83
C ASP A 251 -12.93 -39.07 12.13
N ASN A 252 -12.57 -38.30 13.17
CA ASN A 252 -13.29 -38.37 14.45
C ASN A 252 -14.67 -37.72 14.40
N ILE A 253 -14.89 -36.82 13.44
CA ILE A 253 -16.14 -36.05 13.32
C ILE A 253 -17.28 -36.95 12.81
N PHE A 254 -16.94 -38.05 12.13
CA PHE A 254 -17.88 -39.02 11.58
C PHE A 254 -18.14 -40.22 12.50
N ARG A 255 -17.40 -40.37 13.61
CA ARG A 255 -17.63 -41.43 14.58
C ARG A 255 -18.60 -40.95 15.66
N ARG A 256 -19.89 -41.22 15.45
CA ARG A 256 -20.92 -41.26 16.50
C ARG A 256 -21.60 -42.62 16.46
#